data_AF-A0A843KV99-F1
#
_entry.id   AF-A0A843KV99-F1
#
_cell.length_a   1.000
_cell.length_b   1.000
_cell.length_c   1.000
_cell.angle_alpha   90.00
_cell.angle_beta   90.00
_cell.angle_gamma   90.00
#
_symmetry.space_group_name_H-M   'P 1'
#
loop_
_entity.id
_entity.type
_entity.pdbx_description
1 polymer ?
#
loop_
_entity_poly.entity_id
_entity_poly.type
_entity_poly.pdbx_seq_one_letter_code
_entity_poly.pdbx_strand_id
1 'polypeptide(L)'
;MDLKTAVRTYQFAERAKSELIVGSQLTTALIQFPLQEKPGGKRMLLMVLQSIRSELEFAYGDTERREFKNAIDHLSEGISLAESMELGAASERIARGVSAVTTAAQAAWDTLKEHDLL
;
A
#
# COMPACT_ATOMS: atom_id res chain seq x y z
N MET A 1 -1.15 -6.51 -21.23
CA MET A 1 -1.86 -5.20 -21.25
C MET A 1 -1.27 -4.34 -22.37
N ASP A 2 -1.81 -3.17 -22.72
CA ASP A 2 -1.08 -2.28 -23.65
C ASP A 2 0.13 -1.64 -22.95
N LEU A 3 1.12 -1.21 -23.74
CA LEU A 3 2.38 -0.67 -23.24
C LEU A 3 2.21 0.52 -22.30
N LYS A 4 1.29 1.44 -22.61
CA LYS A 4 1.07 2.64 -21.80
C LYS A 4 0.52 2.26 -20.43
N THR A 5 -0.44 1.35 -20.40
CA THR A 5 -0.98 0.80 -19.15
C THR A 5 0.08 0.00 -18.39
N ALA A 6 0.97 -0.72 -19.08
CA ALA A 6 2.07 -1.45 -18.43
C ALA A 6 3.04 -0.51 -17.71
N VAL A 7 3.51 0.54 -18.37
CA VAL A 7 4.42 1.54 -17.76
C VAL A 7 3.80 2.14 -16.50
N ARG A 8 2.54 2.59 -16.59
CA ARG A 8 1.84 3.23 -15.47
C ARG A 8 1.59 2.25 -14.33
N THR A 9 1.12 1.04 -14.63
CA THR A 9 0.89 0.00 -13.64
C THR A 9 2.17 -0.32 -12.90
N TYR A 10 3.29 -0.49 -13.61
CA TYR A 10 4.59 -0.76 -12.99
C TYR A 10 5.02 0.36 -12.05
N GLN A 11 4.97 1.62 -12.51
CA GLN A 11 5.35 2.78 -11.71
C GLN A 11 4.49 2.92 -10.43
N PHE A 12 3.17 2.81 -10.56
CA PHE A 12 2.28 2.90 -9.42
C PHE A 12 2.47 1.73 -8.45
N ALA A 13 2.64 0.51 -8.97
CA ALA A 13 2.81 -0.67 -8.13
C ALA A 13 4.13 -0.64 -7.33
N GLU A 14 5.25 -0.25 -7.96
CA GLU A 14 6.54 -0.14 -7.26
C GLU A 14 6.53 0.94 -6.17
N ARG A 15 5.89 2.09 -6.45
CA ARG A 15 5.72 3.15 -5.46
C ARG A 15 4.83 2.71 -4.31
N ALA A 16 3.64 2.19 -4.61
CA ALA A 16 2.69 1.73 -3.60
C ALA A 16 3.28 0.60 -2.73
N LYS A 17 4.06 -0.31 -3.31
CA LYS A 17 4.79 -1.36 -2.57
C LYS A 17 5.68 -0.75 -1.50
N SER A 18 6.50 0.23 -1.87
CA SER A 18 7.41 0.91 -0.94
C SER A 18 6.66 1.64 0.16
N GLU A 19 5.60 2.37 -0.19
CA GLU A 19 4.76 3.12 0.74
C GLU A 19 4.04 2.20 1.74
N LEU A 20 3.47 1.09 1.28
CA LEU A 20 2.81 0.09 2.14
C LEU A 20 3.79 -0.59 3.11
N ILE A 21 5.01 -0.89 2.66
CA ILE A 21 6.07 -1.41 3.54
C ILE A 21 6.38 -0.41 4.65
N VAL A 22 6.56 0.87 4.29
CA VAL A 22 6.79 1.94 5.29
C VAL A 22 5.60 2.07 6.23
N GLY A 23 4.37 2.05 5.72
CA GLY A 23 3.15 2.10 6.54
C GLY A 23 3.07 0.95 7.55
N SER A 24 3.38 -0.28 7.13
CA SER A 24 3.45 -1.46 8.00
C SER A 24 4.55 -1.30 9.07
N GLN A 25 5.75 -0.84 8.69
CA GLN A 25 6.85 -0.62 9.63
C GLN A 25 6.52 0.45 10.68
N LEU A 26 5.94 1.58 10.27
CA LEU A 26 5.50 2.64 11.18
C LEU A 26 4.40 2.16 12.13
N THR A 27 3.48 1.32 11.64
CA THR A 27 2.44 0.70 12.47
C THR A 27 3.06 -0.18 13.56
N THR A 28 4.06 -0.99 13.20
CA THR A 28 4.82 -1.79 14.17
C THR A 28 5.61 -0.91 15.15
N ALA A 29 6.25 0.16 14.67
CA ALA A 29 7.04 1.05 15.51
C ALA A 29 6.21 1.73 16.61
N LEU A 30 4.96 2.12 16.31
CA LEU A 30 4.05 2.74 17.27
C LEU A 30 3.73 1.84 18.48
N ILE A 31 3.89 0.51 18.36
CA ILE A 31 3.76 -0.43 19.48
C ILE A 31 4.78 -0.09 20.58
N GLN A 32 5.98 0.34 20.21
CA GLN A 32 7.09 0.60 21.14
C GLN A 32 7.06 2.02 21.72
N PHE A 33 6.17 2.89 21.25
CA PHE A 33 6.10 4.26 21.75
C PHE A 33 5.63 4.30 23.22
N PRO A 34 6.16 5.22 24.04
CA PRO A 34 5.63 5.50 25.37
C PRO A 34 4.13 5.83 25.32
N LEU A 35 3.38 5.47 26.38
CA LEU A 35 1.92 5.65 26.44
C LEU A 35 1.48 7.10 26.17
N GLN A 36 2.26 8.08 26.65
CA GLN A 36 1.98 9.50 26.46
C GLN A 36 2.17 9.98 25.02
N GLU A 37 2.99 9.29 24.22
CA GLU A 37 3.27 9.64 22.82
C GLU A 37 2.33 8.91 21.84
N LYS A 38 1.78 7.75 22.23
CA LYS A 38 0.90 6.93 21.39
C LYS A 38 -0.28 7.70 20.76
N PRO A 39 -1.01 8.59 21.47
CA PRO A 39 -2.12 9.32 20.84
C PRO A 39 -1.67 10.25 19.70
N GLY A 40 -0.50 10.88 19.84
CA GLY A 40 0.10 11.70 18.79
C GLY A 40 0.59 10.84 17.62
N GLY A 41 1.34 9.78 17.93
CA GLY A 41 1.84 8.84 16.93
C GLY A 41 0.73 8.15 16.14
N LYS A 42 -0.37 7.76 16.80
CA LYS A 42 -1.56 7.21 16.15
C LYS A 42 -2.15 8.19 15.13
N ARG A 43 -2.34 9.46 15.50
CA ARG A 43 -2.89 10.46 14.57
C ARG A 43 -2.01 10.62 13.33
N MET A 44 -0.70 10.73 13.52
CA MET A 44 0.25 10.80 12.41
C MET A 44 0.22 9.54 11.54
N LEU A 45 0.19 8.35 12.16
CA LEU A 45 0.10 7.09 11.44
C LEU A 45 -1.16 7.03 10.57
N LEU A 46 -2.32 7.37 11.13
CA LEU A 46 -3.58 7.36 10.37
C LEU A 46 -3.55 8.33 9.19
N MET A 47 -2.97 9.52 9.36
CA MET A 47 -2.79 10.48 8.25
C MET A 47 -1.91 9.91 7.13
N VAL A 48 -0.79 9.27 7.49
CA VAL A 48 0.10 8.62 6.51
C VAL A 48 -0.63 7.49 5.80
N LEU A 49 -1.29 6.58 6.53
CA LEU A 49 -2.00 5.46 5.93
C LEU A 49 -3.15 5.92 5.01
N GLN A 50 -3.87 6.98 5.37
CA GLN A 50 -4.87 7.58 4.48
C GLN A 50 -4.24 8.16 3.21
N SER A 51 -3.08 8.83 3.32
CA SER A 51 -2.36 9.33 2.15
C SER A 51 -1.96 8.19 1.19
N ILE A 52 -1.47 7.07 1.73
CA ILE A 52 -1.12 5.88 0.93
C ILE A 52 -2.37 5.32 0.24
N ARG A 53 -3.51 5.28 0.96
CA ARG A 53 -4.78 4.82 0.37
C ARG A 53 -5.21 5.69 -0.79
N SER A 54 -5.09 7.00 -0.69
CA SER A 54 -5.44 7.92 -1.78
C SER A 54 -4.56 7.74 -3.02
N GLU A 55 -3.26 7.46 -2.86
CA GLU A 55 -2.39 7.12 -4.00
C GLU A 55 -2.79 5.79 -4.66
N LEU A 56 -3.20 4.79 -3.87
CA LEU A 56 -3.73 3.53 -4.38
C LEU A 56 -5.07 3.72 -5.12
N GLU A 57 -5.97 4.55 -4.60
CA GLU A 57 -7.23 4.92 -5.25
C GLU A 57 -6.98 5.62 -6.58
N PHE A 58 -5.99 6.52 -6.63
CA PHE A 58 -5.55 7.16 -7.86
C PHE A 58 -5.02 6.13 -8.88
N ALA A 59 -4.15 5.21 -8.44
CA ALA A 59 -3.62 4.15 -9.30
C ALA A 59 -4.72 3.23 -9.84
N TYR A 60 -5.70 2.87 -9.00
CA TYR A 60 -6.87 2.10 -9.43
C TYR A 60 -7.71 2.87 -10.44
N GLY A 61 -7.95 4.16 -10.22
CA GLY A 61 -8.72 5.00 -11.14
C GLY A 61 -8.08 5.16 -12.53
N ASP A 62 -6.74 5.18 -12.62
CA ASP A 62 -6.04 5.32 -13.91
C ASP A 62 -5.85 3.97 -14.64
N THR A 63 -5.71 2.86 -13.91
CA THR A 63 -5.34 1.56 -14.49
C THR A 63 -6.45 0.51 -14.47
N GLU A 64 -7.48 0.70 -13.63
CA GLU A 64 -8.58 -0.24 -13.34
C GLU A 64 -8.12 -1.65 -12.92
N ARG A 65 -6.86 -1.78 -12.46
CA ARG A 65 -6.29 -3.06 -12.02
C ARG A 65 -6.83 -3.47 -10.67
N ARG A 66 -7.47 -4.65 -10.63
CA ARG A 66 -8.08 -5.22 -9.40
C ARG A 66 -7.08 -5.37 -8.25
N GLU A 67 -5.81 -5.55 -8.56
CA GLU A 67 -4.74 -5.64 -7.58
C GLU A 67 -4.62 -4.37 -6.73
N PHE A 68 -4.79 -3.18 -7.32
CA PHE A 68 -4.85 -1.93 -6.55
C PHE A 68 -6.11 -1.87 -5.69
N LYS A 69 -7.26 -2.31 -6.22
CA LYS A 69 -8.51 -2.39 -5.43
C LYS A 69 -8.35 -3.31 -4.21
N ASN A 70 -7.73 -4.47 -4.38
CA ASN A 70 -7.44 -5.39 -3.29
C ASN A 70 -6.50 -4.77 -2.25
N ALA A 71 -5.49 -4.03 -2.69
CA ALA A 71 -4.60 -3.30 -1.80
C ALA A 71 -5.32 -2.20 -1.01
N ILE A 72 -6.25 -1.45 -1.64
CA ILE A 72 -7.11 -0.45 -0.98
C ILE A 72 -7.95 -1.10 0.12
N ASP A 73 -8.52 -2.28 -0.16
CA ASP A 73 -9.38 -3.00 0.79
C ASP A 73 -8.58 -3.48 2.00
N HIS A 74 -7.41 -4.08 1.77
CA HIS A 74 -6.49 -4.45 2.85
C HIS A 74 -6.04 -3.23 3.66
N LEU A 75 -5.63 -2.14 3.01
CA LEU A 75 -5.20 -0.94 3.73
C LEU A 75 -6.34 -0.31 4.52
N SER A 76 -7.55 -0.29 4.01
CA SER A 76 -8.72 0.24 4.71
C SER A 76 -9.03 -0.54 5.99
N GLU A 77 -8.96 -1.87 5.93
CA GLU A 77 -9.09 -2.70 7.13
C GLU A 77 -7.92 -2.49 8.10
N GLY A 78 -6.69 -2.36 7.58
CA GLY A 78 -5.51 -2.03 8.39
C GLY A 78 -5.65 -0.69 9.12
N ILE A 79 -6.23 0.32 8.45
CA ILE A 79 -6.55 1.61 9.05
C ILE A 79 -7.55 1.45 10.19
N SER A 80 -8.66 0.72 9.99
CA SER A 80 -9.65 0.46 11.05
C SER A 80 -9.05 -0.27 12.27
N LEU A 81 -8.14 -1.22 12.04
CA LEU A 81 -7.42 -1.89 13.12
C LEU A 81 -6.48 -0.92 13.87
N ALA A 82 -5.78 -0.05 13.15
CA ALA A 82 -4.93 0.98 13.74
C ALA A 82 -5.75 2.02 14.53
N GLU A 83 -6.98 2.34 14.10
CA GLU A 83 -7.93 3.16 14.84
C GLU A 83 -8.31 2.52 16.19
N SER A 84 -8.43 1.20 16.25
CA SER A 84 -8.66 0.45 17.49
C SER A 84 -7.38 0.16 18.29
N MET A 85 -6.22 0.67 17.86
CA MET A 85 -4.90 0.39 18.42
C MET A 85 -4.50 -1.10 18.40
N GLU A 86 -5.12 -1.89 17.53
CA GLU A 86 -4.75 -3.28 17.23
C GLU A 86 -3.56 -3.33 16.25
N LEU A 87 -2.46 -2.69 16.64
CA LEU A 87 -1.34 -2.36 15.74
C LEU A 87 -0.63 -3.58 15.13
N GLY A 88 -0.58 -4.71 15.86
CA GLY A 88 -0.01 -5.95 15.31
C GLY A 88 -0.82 -6.48 14.13
N ALA A 89 -2.14 -6.59 14.31
CA ALA A 89 -3.07 -7.03 13.26
C ALA A 89 -3.13 -6.00 12.11
N ALA A 90 -3.10 -4.71 12.43
CA ALA A 90 -3.04 -3.64 11.43
C ALA A 90 -1.82 -3.78 10.53
N SER A 91 -0.63 -4.01 11.11
CA SER A 91 0.62 -4.17 10.37
C SER A 91 0.59 -5.37 9.44
N GLU A 92 0.11 -6.54 9.92
CA GLU A 92 -0.06 -7.73 9.08
C GLU A 92 -1.03 -7.46 7.93
N ARG A 93 -2.16 -6.79 8.21
CA ARG A 93 -3.15 -6.49 7.18
C ARG A 93 -2.62 -5.55 6.11
N ILE A 94 -1.87 -4.51 6.49
CA ILE A 94 -1.20 -3.60 5.55
C ILE A 94 -0.19 -4.38 4.69
N ALA A 95 0.57 -5.29 5.29
CA ALA A 95 1.53 -6.12 4.57
C ALA A 95 0.88 -7.00 3.48
N ARG A 96 -0.38 -7.43 3.65
CA ARG A 96 -1.12 -8.14 2.58
C ARG A 96 -1.37 -7.26 1.35
N GLY A 97 -1.50 -5.95 1.53
CA GLY A 97 -1.57 -4.99 0.44
C GLY A 97 -0.32 -5.00 -0.44
N VAL A 98 0.86 -5.21 0.16
CA VAL A 98 2.16 -5.32 -0.55
C VAL A 98 2.12 -6.48 -1.55
N SER A 99 1.61 -7.65 -1.14
CA SER A 99 1.48 -8.82 -2.02
C SER A 99 0.55 -8.55 -3.21
N ALA A 100 -0.56 -7.84 -2.98
CA ALA A 100 -1.49 -7.47 -4.05
C ALA A 100 -0.82 -6.58 -5.10
N VAL A 101 -0.16 -5.48 -4.69
CA VAL A 101 0.51 -4.58 -5.65
C VAL A 101 1.72 -5.24 -6.32
N THR A 102 2.40 -6.17 -5.65
CA THR A 102 3.51 -6.94 -6.26
C THR A 102 3.02 -7.80 -7.43
N THR A 103 1.80 -8.32 -7.35
CA THR A 103 1.17 -9.05 -8.46
C THR A 103 0.96 -8.14 -9.68
N ALA A 104 0.47 -6.91 -9.47
CA ALA A 104 0.34 -5.93 -10.54
C ALA A 104 1.70 -5.52 -11.13
N ALA A 105 2.71 -5.29 -10.28
CA ALA A 105 4.07 -4.99 -10.72
C ALA A 105 4.62 -6.09 -11.61
N GLN A 106 4.47 -7.36 -11.23
CA GLN A 106 4.96 -8.49 -12.01
C GLN A 106 4.28 -8.57 -13.39
N ALA A 107 2.95 -8.45 -13.44
CA ALA A 107 2.22 -8.49 -14.71
C ALA A 107 2.64 -7.37 -15.67
N ALA A 108 2.92 -6.17 -15.12
CA ALA A 108 3.41 -5.04 -15.88
C ALA A 108 4.87 -5.25 -16.34
N TRP A 109 5.73 -5.76 -15.44
CA TRP A 109 7.10 -6.12 -15.74
C TRP A 109 7.19 -7.10 -16.91
N ASP A 110 6.40 -8.16 -16.90
CA ASP A 110 6.39 -9.17 -17.96
C ASP A 110 6.05 -8.56 -19.32
N THR A 111 5.03 -7.69 -19.36
CA THR A 111 4.66 -6.97 -20.60
C THR A 111 5.79 -6.05 -21.07
N LEU A 112 6.43 -5.31 -20.16
CA LEU A 112 7.50 -4.37 -20.51
C LEU A 112 8.76 -5.11 -21.02
N LYS A 113 9.08 -6.23 -20.39
CA LYS A 113 10.20 -7.09 -20.77
C LYS A 113 10.00 -7.72 -22.16
N GLU A 114 8.79 -8.16 -22.48
CA GLU A 114 8.43 -8.66 -23.83
C GLU A 114 8.66 -7.62 -24.94
N HIS A 115 8.73 -6.33 -24.58
CA HIS A 115 8.95 -5.22 -25.51
C HIS A 115 10.34 -4.56 -25.33
N ASP A 116 11.27 -5.21 -24.64
CA ASP A 116 12.64 -4.73 -24.39
C ASP A 116 12.71 -3.36 -23.69
N LEU A 117 11.75 -3.06 -22.83
CA LEU A 117 11.70 -1.80 -22.07
C LEU A 117 12.23 -1.94 -20.63
N LEU A 118 12.54 -3.16 -20.18
CA LEU A 118 13.12 -3.52 -18.87
C LEU A 118 14.00 -4.77 -18.95
#